data_AF-A0A7S2G568-F1
#
_entry.id   AF-A0A7S2G568-F1
#
_cell.length_a   1.000
_cell.length_b   1.000
_cell.length_c   1.000
_cell.angle_alpha   90.00
_cell.angle_beta   90.00
_cell.angle_gamma   90.00
#
_symmetry.space_group_name_H-M   'P 1'
#
loop_
_entity.id
_entity.type
_entity.pdbx_description
1 polymer ?
#
loop_
_entity_poly.entity_id
_entity_poly.type
_entity_poly.pdbx_seq_one_letter_code
_entity_poly.pdbx_strand_id
1 'polypeptide(L)'
;RDLRDRAVPVSSGLDLTNFLVDVGTIGDWNLDGLPTDPLSIQNGILVTRSSRYPLLIDPQGQALNWIKNHEADRMPTFGVTSHSNPRLRDQVEFCMSEGCALIISGVEQELDPMLTPVLEKQVITKAKSKYINLSDKLC
;
A
#
# COMPACT_ATOMS: atom_id res chain seq x y z
N ARG A 1 8.22 24.32 13.64
CA ARG A 1 8.46 25.19 14.81
C ARG A 1 9.40 24.47 15.77
N ASP A 2 9.02 23.30 16.28
CA ASP A 2 9.87 22.45 17.15
C ASP A 2 11.33 22.27 16.66
N LEU A 3 11.56 21.88 15.40
CA LEU A 3 12.92 21.71 14.87
C LEU A 3 13.77 22.99 14.92
N ARG A 4 13.16 24.15 14.62
CA ARG A 4 13.86 25.45 14.67
C ARG A 4 14.15 25.87 16.11
N ASP A 5 13.20 25.63 17.01
CA ASP A 5 13.34 25.95 18.44
C ASP A 5 14.47 25.11 19.08
N ARG A 6 14.70 23.90 18.57
CA ARG A 6 15.82 23.01 18.96
C ARG A 6 17.12 23.24 18.20
N ALA A 7 17.21 24.31 17.40
CA ALA A 7 18.36 24.63 16.55
C ALA A 7 18.77 23.50 15.58
N VAL A 8 17.83 22.64 15.16
CA VAL A 8 18.08 21.64 14.12
C VAL A 8 18.05 22.32 12.75
N PRO A 9 19.07 22.13 11.89
CA PRO A 9 19.10 22.71 10.55
C PRO A 9 17.90 22.24 9.70
N VAL A 10 17.21 23.19 9.05
CA VAL A 10 16.05 22.91 8.20
C VAL A 10 16.10 23.73 6.92
N SER A 11 15.64 23.15 5.82
CA SER A 11 15.39 23.87 4.57
C SER A 11 14.17 24.78 4.72
N SER A 12 14.32 26.08 4.46
CA SER A 12 13.20 27.02 4.46
C SER A 12 12.31 26.83 3.22
N GLY A 13 10.99 26.81 3.40
CA GLY A 13 10.05 26.71 2.28
C GLY A 13 10.03 25.34 1.60
N LEU A 14 10.42 24.27 2.30
CA LEU A 14 10.36 22.92 1.77
C LEU A 14 8.91 22.54 1.41
N ASP A 15 8.69 22.25 0.15
CA ASP A 15 7.48 21.60 -0.35
C ASP A 15 7.68 20.09 -0.29
N LEU A 16 6.95 19.42 0.60
CA LEU A 16 7.07 17.98 0.81
C LEU A 16 6.61 17.17 -0.42
N THR A 17 5.64 17.66 -1.16
CA THR A 17 5.13 16.97 -2.35
C THR A 17 6.24 16.94 -3.41
N ASN A 18 6.79 18.09 -3.76
CA ASN A 18 7.88 18.19 -4.74
C ASN A 18 9.18 17.53 -4.28
N PHE A 19 9.37 17.35 -2.98
CA PHE A 19 10.52 16.64 -2.41
C PHE A 19 10.38 15.11 -2.47
N LEU A 20 9.16 14.58 -2.31
CA LEU A 20 8.90 13.14 -2.23
C LEU A 20 8.54 12.51 -3.58
N VAL A 21 8.03 13.29 -4.52
CA VAL A 21 7.59 12.82 -5.83
C VAL A 21 7.86 13.86 -6.92
N ASP A 22 8.25 13.39 -8.10
CA ASP A 22 8.48 14.24 -9.27
C ASP A 22 7.20 14.40 -10.13
N VAL A 23 7.22 15.37 -11.04
CA VAL A 23 6.07 15.71 -11.88
C VAL A 23 5.70 14.58 -12.86
N GLY A 24 6.67 13.75 -13.27
CA GLY A 24 6.43 12.60 -14.14
C GLY A 24 5.60 11.55 -13.42
N THR A 25 6.01 11.16 -12.21
CA THR A 25 5.26 10.22 -11.36
C THR A 25 3.84 10.72 -11.06
N ILE A 26 3.66 12.02 -10.78
CA ILE A 26 2.31 12.61 -10.60
C ILE A 26 1.50 12.50 -11.90
N GLY A 27 2.14 12.72 -13.06
CA GLY A 27 1.53 12.54 -14.37
C GLY A 27 0.99 11.13 -14.58
N ASP A 28 1.81 10.12 -14.25
CA ASP A 28 1.42 8.71 -14.34
C ASP A 28 0.22 8.40 -13.42
N TRP A 29 0.26 8.86 -12.16
CA TRP A 29 -0.88 8.69 -11.25
C TRP A 29 -2.18 9.31 -11.78
N ASN A 30 -2.09 10.47 -12.42
CA ASN A 30 -3.27 11.11 -13.02
C ASN A 30 -3.80 10.31 -14.22
N LEU A 31 -2.92 9.72 -15.04
CA LEU A 31 -3.31 8.81 -16.12
C LEU A 31 -4.00 7.56 -15.58
N ASP A 32 -3.55 7.06 -14.43
CA ASP A 32 -4.15 5.93 -13.72
C ASP A 32 -5.48 6.30 -13.02
N GLY A 33 -5.83 7.59 -12.97
CA GLY A 33 -7.11 8.08 -12.45
C GLY A 33 -7.08 8.69 -11.05
N LEU A 34 -5.90 8.99 -10.50
CA LEU A 34 -5.77 9.82 -9.29
C LEU A 34 -6.19 11.27 -9.61
N PRO A 35 -6.97 11.95 -8.74
CA PRO A 35 -7.23 13.38 -8.89
C PRO A 35 -5.96 14.23 -8.83
N THR A 36 -5.98 15.33 -9.58
CA THR A 36 -4.90 16.32 -9.62
C THR A 36 -4.89 17.26 -8.43
N ASP A 37 -5.83 17.12 -7.48
CA ASP A 37 -5.87 18.00 -6.32
C ASP A 37 -4.74 17.70 -5.33
N PRO A 38 -4.25 18.69 -4.57
CA PRO A 38 -3.10 18.50 -3.68
C PRO A 38 -3.29 17.42 -2.61
N LEU A 39 -4.52 17.20 -2.11
CA LEU A 39 -4.80 16.21 -1.09
C LEU A 39 -4.70 14.79 -1.68
N SER A 40 -5.24 14.59 -2.87
CA SER A 40 -5.14 13.33 -3.60
C SER A 40 -3.69 12.98 -3.94
N ILE A 41 -2.88 13.95 -4.35
CA ILE A 41 -1.44 13.74 -4.57
C ILE A 41 -0.74 13.34 -3.27
N GLN A 42 -1.05 14.00 -2.15
CA GLN A 42 -0.50 13.62 -0.83
C GLN A 42 -0.92 12.20 -0.41
N ASN A 43 -2.17 11.80 -0.67
CA ASN A 43 -2.64 10.44 -0.45
C ASN A 43 -1.90 9.44 -1.36
N GLY A 44 -1.65 9.79 -2.62
CA GLY A 44 -0.86 9.00 -3.55
C GLY A 44 0.57 8.77 -3.04
N ILE A 45 1.20 9.80 -2.46
CA ILE A 45 2.51 9.69 -1.79
C ILE A 45 2.42 8.72 -0.61
N LEU A 46 1.39 8.84 0.25
CA LEU A 46 1.22 7.93 1.38
C LEU A 46 1.05 6.47 0.93
N VAL A 47 0.28 6.22 -0.12
CA VAL A 47 0.06 4.86 -0.64
C VAL A 47 1.35 4.27 -1.22
N THR A 48 2.12 5.05 -1.96
CA THR A 48 3.30 4.56 -2.71
C THR A 48 4.60 4.59 -1.92
N ARG A 49 4.72 5.46 -0.90
CA ARG A 49 5.96 5.66 -0.13
C ARG A 49 5.87 5.18 1.32
N SER A 50 4.69 4.83 1.82
CA SER A 50 4.55 4.32 3.18
C SER A 50 5.30 3.01 3.38
N SER A 51 5.97 2.89 4.52
CA SER A 51 6.59 1.63 4.96
C SER A 51 5.56 0.60 5.44
N ARG A 52 4.34 1.03 5.76
CA ARG A 52 3.20 0.18 6.13
C ARG A 52 2.22 0.06 4.98
N TYR A 53 1.52 -1.06 4.88
CA TYR A 53 0.43 -1.22 3.91
C TYR A 53 -0.68 -0.22 4.22
N PRO A 54 -1.13 0.59 3.25
CA PRO A 54 -2.11 1.64 3.49
C PRO A 54 -3.51 1.06 3.67
N LEU A 55 -4.25 1.56 4.67
CA LEU A 55 -5.68 1.38 4.79
C LEU A 55 -6.36 2.61 4.20
N LEU A 56 -7.23 2.40 3.20
CA LEU A 56 -7.91 3.49 2.50
C LEU A 56 -9.37 3.61 2.97
N ILE A 57 -9.77 4.83 3.31
CA ILE A 57 -11.17 5.20 3.55
C ILE A 57 -11.67 5.88 2.28
N ASP A 58 -12.40 5.12 1.47
CA ASP A 58 -12.79 5.54 0.11
C ASP A 58 -14.30 5.34 -0.13
N PRO A 59 -15.14 6.29 0.30
CA PRO A 59 -16.59 6.18 0.13
C PRO A 59 -17.05 6.25 -1.33
N GLN A 60 -16.20 6.79 -2.22
CA GLN A 60 -16.54 7.01 -3.64
C GLN A 60 -15.90 5.97 -4.58
N GLY A 61 -15.04 5.08 -4.07
CA GLY A 61 -14.35 4.06 -4.87
C GLY A 61 -13.26 4.60 -5.79
N GLN A 62 -12.86 5.86 -5.62
CA GLN A 62 -11.89 6.52 -6.49
C GLN A 62 -10.48 5.96 -6.29
N ALA A 63 -10.06 5.81 -5.04
CA ALA A 63 -8.74 5.27 -4.73
C ALA A 63 -8.65 3.80 -5.12
N LEU A 64 -9.74 3.03 -4.97
CA LEU A 64 -9.81 1.66 -5.47
C LEU A 64 -9.57 1.58 -6.97
N ASN A 65 -10.23 2.43 -7.76
CA ASN A 65 -10.04 2.45 -9.22
C ASN A 65 -8.62 2.86 -9.59
N TRP A 66 -8.07 3.88 -8.95
CA TRP A 66 -6.69 4.31 -9.16
C TRP A 66 -5.69 3.18 -8.86
N ILE A 67 -5.76 2.53 -7.70
CA ILE A 67 -4.83 1.45 -7.34
C ILE A 67 -4.94 0.27 -8.32
N LYS A 68 -6.16 -0.09 -8.74
CA LYS A 68 -6.34 -1.17 -9.74
C LYS A 68 -5.68 -0.86 -11.07
N ASN A 69 -5.75 0.38 -11.53
CA ASN A 69 -5.11 0.81 -12.77
C ASN A 69 -3.59 0.89 -12.61
N HIS A 70 -3.13 1.52 -11.52
CA HIS A 70 -1.71 1.65 -11.20
C HIS A 70 -0.99 0.31 -11.03
N GLU A 71 -1.70 -0.69 -10.48
CA GLU A 71 -1.19 -2.04 -10.25
C GLU A 71 -1.62 -3.04 -11.32
N ALA A 72 -2.17 -2.59 -12.46
CA ALA A 72 -2.83 -3.47 -13.44
C ALA A 72 -1.96 -4.64 -13.89
N ASP A 73 -0.66 -4.41 -14.13
CA ASP A 73 0.29 -5.45 -14.56
C ASP A 73 0.58 -6.50 -13.46
N ARG A 74 0.38 -6.15 -12.18
CA ARG A 74 0.57 -7.02 -11.02
C ARG A 74 -0.73 -7.59 -10.47
N MET A 75 -1.89 -7.16 -10.99
CA MET A 75 -3.18 -7.63 -10.48
C MET A 75 -3.41 -9.10 -10.83
N PRO A 76 -3.78 -9.94 -9.86
CA PRO A 76 -4.10 -11.34 -10.12
C PRO A 76 -5.42 -11.47 -10.89
N THR A 77 -5.64 -12.61 -11.54
CA THR A 77 -6.84 -12.88 -12.34
C THR A 77 -8.15 -12.82 -11.55
N PHE A 78 -8.10 -13.07 -10.24
CA PHE A 78 -9.25 -12.92 -9.35
C PHE A 78 -9.54 -11.46 -8.96
N GLY A 79 -8.65 -10.52 -9.28
CA GLY A 79 -8.83 -9.10 -9.03
C GLY A 79 -8.84 -8.74 -7.53
N VAL A 80 -9.83 -7.94 -7.15
CA VAL A 80 -10.03 -7.48 -5.77
C VAL A 80 -10.70 -8.58 -4.97
N THR A 81 -10.21 -8.84 -3.75
CA THR A 81 -10.86 -9.77 -2.81
C THR A 81 -11.56 -9.01 -1.68
N SER A 82 -12.36 -9.73 -0.90
CA SER A 82 -13.04 -9.21 0.28
C SER A 82 -12.46 -9.84 1.53
N HIS A 83 -12.50 -9.12 2.66
CA HIS A 83 -12.16 -9.68 3.97
C HIS A 83 -12.98 -10.95 4.30
N SER A 84 -14.24 -11.00 3.85
CA SER A 84 -15.16 -12.13 4.06
C SER A 84 -15.01 -13.27 3.04
N ASN A 85 -14.06 -13.20 2.10
CA ASN A 85 -13.88 -14.23 1.09
C ASN A 85 -13.32 -15.52 1.72
N PRO A 86 -14.00 -16.67 1.60
CA PRO A 86 -13.50 -17.95 2.14
C PRO A 86 -12.12 -18.36 1.58
N ARG A 87 -11.74 -17.83 0.43
CA ARG A 87 -10.45 -18.08 -0.24
C ARG A 87 -9.39 -17.00 0.04
N LEU A 88 -9.65 -16.07 0.96
CA LEU A 88 -8.73 -14.97 1.28
C LEU A 88 -7.33 -15.50 1.60
N ARG A 89 -7.23 -16.55 2.42
CA ARG A 89 -5.96 -17.20 2.76
C ARG A 89 -5.20 -17.64 1.52
N ASP A 90 -5.82 -18.46 0.67
CA ASP A 90 -5.20 -18.98 -0.55
C ASP A 90 -4.74 -17.85 -1.48
N GLN A 91 -5.52 -16.76 -1.55
CA GLN A 91 -5.21 -15.60 -2.37
C GLN A 91 -4.03 -14.79 -1.83
N VAL A 92 -3.93 -14.63 -0.51
CA VAL A 92 -2.77 -14.00 0.14
C VAL A 92 -1.50 -14.83 -0.13
N GLU A 93 -1.57 -16.14 0.08
CA GLU A 93 -0.44 -17.05 -0.16
C GLU A 93 0.01 -17.02 -1.63
N PHE A 94 -0.96 -17.01 -2.57
CA PHE A 94 -0.69 -16.88 -4.00
C PHE A 94 -0.01 -15.56 -4.34
N CYS A 95 -0.57 -14.42 -3.91
CA CYS A 95 0.00 -13.10 -4.21
C CYS A 95 1.41 -12.95 -3.63
N MET A 96 1.67 -13.50 -2.45
CA MET A 96 3.01 -13.50 -1.86
C MET A 96 4.01 -14.35 -2.66
N SER A 97 3.58 -15.51 -3.14
CA SER A 97 4.44 -16.43 -3.91
C SER A 97 4.79 -15.87 -5.29
N GLU A 98 3.80 -15.27 -5.97
CA GLU A 98 3.94 -14.77 -7.34
C GLU A 98 4.37 -13.29 -7.41
N GLY A 99 4.39 -12.59 -6.28
CA GLY A 99 4.66 -11.14 -6.25
C GLY A 99 3.54 -10.29 -6.86
N CYS A 100 2.30 -10.79 -6.84
CA CYS A 100 1.13 -10.05 -7.31
C CYS A 100 0.68 -9.00 -6.30
N ALA A 101 0.02 -7.95 -6.79
CA ALA A 101 -0.70 -7.01 -5.95
C ALA A 101 -1.89 -7.70 -5.26
N LEU A 102 -2.24 -7.25 -4.06
CA LEU A 102 -3.42 -7.73 -3.33
C LEU A 102 -4.20 -6.54 -2.80
N ILE A 103 -5.47 -6.45 -3.19
CA ILE A 103 -6.41 -5.45 -2.68
C ILE A 103 -7.53 -6.18 -1.94
N ILE A 104 -7.70 -5.85 -0.67
CA ILE A 104 -8.76 -6.39 0.19
C ILE A 104 -9.77 -5.26 0.40
N SER A 105 -10.98 -5.42 -0.12
CA SER A 105 -12.11 -4.51 0.08
C SER A 105 -12.99 -4.97 1.24
N GLY A 106 -13.86 -4.06 1.71
CA GLY A 106 -14.79 -4.38 2.79
C GLY A 106 -14.10 -4.71 4.11
N VAL A 107 -12.94 -4.10 4.38
CA VAL A 107 -12.27 -4.22 5.67
C VAL A 107 -13.14 -3.56 6.75
N GLU A 108 -13.50 -4.35 7.76
CA GLU A 108 -14.26 -3.89 8.92
C GLU A 108 -13.33 -3.42 10.05
N GLN A 109 -13.86 -3.17 11.25
CA GLN A 109 -13.05 -2.74 12.40
C GLN A 109 -12.05 -3.81 12.84
N GLU A 110 -12.39 -5.08 12.63
CA GLU A 110 -11.54 -6.22 12.93
C GLU A 110 -11.05 -6.86 11.63
N LEU A 111 -9.75 -7.14 11.59
CA LEU A 111 -9.11 -7.89 10.53
C LEU A 111 -8.83 -9.31 11.01
N ASP A 112 -8.81 -10.25 10.07
CA ASP A 112 -8.43 -11.63 10.39
C ASP A 112 -6.99 -11.63 10.93
N PRO A 113 -6.73 -12.16 12.14
CA PRO A 113 -5.40 -12.25 12.71
C PRO A 113 -4.37 -12.95 11.82
N MET A 114 -4.79 -13.77 10.84
CA MET A 114 -3.90 -14.36 9.84
C MET A 114 -3.11 -13.30 9.06
N LEU A 115 -3.64 -12.09 8.89
CA LEU A 115 -2.99 -11.03 8.12
C LEU A 115 -1.90 -10.31 8.93
N THR A 116 -1.89 -10.42 10.25
CA THR A 116 -0.95 -9.70 11.13
C THR A 116 0.52 -9.92 10.74
N PRO A 117 1.01 -11.15 10.51
CA PRO A 117 2.40 -11.36 10.12
C PRO A 117 2.76 -10.67 8.79
N VAL A 118 1.80 -10.55 7.88
CA VAL A 118 1.96 -9.84 6.60
C VAL A 118 1.97 -8.34 6.83
N LEU A 119 0.95 -7.79 7.52
CA LEU A 119 0.79 -6.36 7.76
C LEU A 119 1.96 -5.77 8.57
N GLU A 120 2.46 -6.52 9.55
CA GLU A 120 3.61 -6.15 10.37
C GLU A 120 4.96 -6.47 9.71
N LYS A 121 4.95 -7.12 8.53
CA LYS A 121 6.15 -7.54 7.79
C LYS A 121 7.08 -8.38 8.67
N GLN A 122 6.53 -9.41 9.33
CA GLN A 122 7.27 -10.37 10.16
C GLN A 122 8.11 -11.33 9.31
N VAL A 123 9.09 -10.77 8.58
CA VAL A 123 9.93 -11.50 7.63
C VAL A 123 10.98 -12.30 8.37
N ILE A 124 10.94 -13.62 8.17
CA ILE A 124 11.93 -14.59 8.64
C ILE A 124 12.94 -14.82 7.51
N THR A 125 14.21 -14.54 7.77
CA THR A 125 15.28 -14.85 6.81
C THR A 125 15.91 -16.20 7.14
N LYS A 126 15.87 -17.16 6.21
CA LYS A 126 16.58 -18.44 6.31
C LYS A 126 17.55 -18.57 5.15
N ALA A 127 18.85 -18.64 5.45
CA ALA A 127 19.92 -18.56 4.46
C ALA A 127 19.77 -17.32 3.56
N LYS A 128 19.51 -17.50 2.27
CA LYS A 128 19.30 -16.40 1.30
C LYS A 128 17.83 -16.11 1.01
N SER A 129 16.91 -16.89 1.56
CA SER A 129 15.47 -16.81 1.29
C SER A 129 14.74 -16.09 2.43
N LYS A 130 13.70 -15.34 2.07
CA LYS A 130 12.83 -14.61 3.00
C LYS A 130 11.46 -15.27 3.01
N TYR A 131 10.86 -15.34 4.18
CA TYR A 131 9.57 -15.97 4.40
C TYR A 131 8.71 -15.16 5.38
N ILE A 132 7.39 -15.35 5.34
CA ILE A 132 6.45 -14.91 6.37
C ILE A 132 5.61 -16.13 6.77
N ASN A 133 5.33 -16.27 8.07
CA ASN A 133 4.51 -17.37 8.56
C ASN A 133 3.03 -16.98 8.52
N LEU A 134 2.25 -17.67 7.69
CA LEU A 134 0.80 -17.55 7.57
C LEU A 134 0.13 -18.78 8.19
N SER A 135 -0.26 -18.67 9.47
CA SER A 135 -1.04 -19.68 10.21
C SER A 135 -0.63 -21.12 9.90
N ASP A 136 0.64 -21.44 10.17
CA ASP A 136 1.30 -22.75 10.02
C ASP A 136 1.99 -23.02 8.67
N LYS A 137 1.95 -22.08 7.71
CA LYS A 137 2.66 -22.18 6.44
C LYS A 137 3.70 -21.06 6.27
N LEU A 138 4.94 -21.45 5.97
CA LEU A 138 5.99 -20.52 5.53
C LEU A 138 5.76 -20.18 4.06
N CYS A 139 5.39 -18.94 3.80
CA CYS A 139 5.23 -18.38 2.45
C CYS A 139 6.41 -17.47 2.14
#